data_AF-A0AAV0AW57-F1
#
_entry.id   AF-A0AAV0AW57-F1
#
_cell.length_a   1.000
_cell.length_b   1.000
_cell.length_c   1.000
_cell.angle_alpha   90.00
_cell.angle_beta   90.00
_cell.angle_gamma   90.00
#
_symmetry.space_group_name_H-M   'P 1'
#
loop_
_entity.id
_entity.type
_entity.pdbx_description
1 polymer ?
#
loop_
_entity_poly.entity_id
_entity_poly.type
_entity_poly.pdbx_seq_one_letter_code
_entity_poly.pdbx_strand_id
1 'polypeptide(L)'
;MIKTDATNSTKARRDAIANVDVKVASGDPDYDGMPREKVREDFLRRIQHYESHYKTIDDKQLSYCKFVNVGYEVTINRINNYLSSRVAFYLMNLYVTPRLIFFTRRGLEYAKALPALIANSISDAPLTVWTSTLKRTIQMAGDLPYPKLTWKSLDKLDAGVCDGMTYEEIKEHYPEDYAQRDDDKFNYRYRGGESYRDVVVRLEPVIMELERQENILIVCHQVKEKRKRRSTLRPETV
;
A
#
# COMPACT_ATOMS: atom_id res chain seq x y z
N MET A 1 15.48 9.14 3.11
CA MET A 1 16.34 9.61 4.22
C MET A 1 16.13 11.12 4.32
N ILE A 2 15.52 11.57 5.41
CA ILE A 2 15.07 12.96 5.60
C ILE A 2 16.29 13.85 5.83
N LYS A 3 16.55 14.82 4.95
CA LYS A 3 17.43 15.95 5.25
C LYS A 3 16.59 17.14 5.65
N THR A 4 16.87 17.71 6.81
CA THR A 4 16.63 19.13 7.09
C THR A 4 17.94 19.87 6.88
N ASP A 5 17.89 20.99 6.14
CA ASP A 5 19.08 21.78 5.81
C ASP A 5 19.77 22.30 7.09
N ALA A 6 21.11 22.20 7.08
CA ALA A 6 21.99 22.57 8.18
C ALA A 6 22.04 24.10 8.48
N THR A 7 21.19 24.90 7.86
CA THR A 7 21.11 26.36 8.07
C THR A 7 20.17 26.78 9.21
N ASN A 8 19.48 25.85 9.88
CA ASN A 8 18.63 26.18 11.02
C ASN A 8 18.84 25.19 12.20
N SER A 9 19.95 25.36 12.91
CA SER A 9 20.47 24.44 13.95
C SER A 9 19.48 24.13 15.08
N THR A 10 18.46 24.95 15.28
CA THR A 10 17.47 24.78 16.36
C THR A 10 16.26 23.97 15.92
N LYS A 11 15.87 24.05 14.64
CA LYS A 11 14.76 23.27 14.07
C LYS A 11 15.17 21.82 13.79
N ALA A 12 16.35 21.61 13.18
CA ALA A 12 16.89 20.29 12.91
C ALA A 12 17.11 19.45 14.19
N ARG A 13 17.57 20.10 15.29
CA ARG A 13 17.71 19.45 16.60
C ARG A 13 16.37 19.08 17.23
N ARG A 14 15.33 19.90 17.04
CA ARG A 14 13.96 19.59 17.50
C ARG A 14 13.36 18.40 16.75
N ASP A 15 13.54 18.36 15.44
CA ASP A 15 13.04 17.27 14.57
C ASP A 15 13.79 15.95 14.83
N ALA A 16 15.08 16.01 15.16
CA ALA A 16 15.86 14.84 15.56
C ALA A 16 15.34 14.20 16.86
N ILE A 17 14.84 14.99 17.80
CA ILE A 17 14.27 14.50 19.07
C ILE A 17 12.94 13.77 18.82
N ALA A 18 12.09 14.29 17.93
CA ALA A 18 10.85 13.61 17.55
C ALA A 18 11.10 12.24 16.89
N ASN A 19 12.21 12.08 16.17
CA ASN A 19 12.60 10.81 15.57
C ASN A 19 13.07 9.76 16.60
N VAL A 20 13.58 10.18 17.75
CA VAL A 20 13.97 9.25 18.83
C VAL A 20 12.74 8.51 19.34
N ASP A 21 11.64 9.22 19.58
CA ASP A 21 10.41 8.63 20.09
C ASP A 21 9.80 7.62 19.11
N VAL A 22 9.83 7.93 17.81
CA VAL A 22 9.39 7.00 16.75
C VAL A 22 10.24 5.73 16.76
N LYS A 23 11.55 5.87 16.93
CA LYS A 23 12.48 4.75 16.88
C LYS A 23 12.36 3.83 18.09
N VAL A 24 12.21 4.41 19.28
CA VAL A 24 11.90 3.65 20.51
C VAL A 24 10.54 2.96 20.40
N ALA A 25 9.51 3.66 19.92
CA ALA A 25 8.18 3.08 19.74
C ALA A 25 8.15 1.98 18.67
N SER A 26 9.06 2.01 17.69
CA SER A 26 9.18 0.98 16.66
C SER A 26 9.79 -0.34 17.13
N GLY A 27 10.28 -0.40 18.38
CA GLY A 27 10.89 -1.61 18.94
C GLY A 27 12.29 -1.88 18.38
N ASP A 28 13.08 -0.84 18.14
CA ASP A 28 14.45 -0.96 17.62
C ASP A 28 15.32 -1.82 18.58
N PRO A 29 15.89 -2.94 18.10
CA PRO A 29 16.73 -3.83 18.93
C PRO A 29 17.94 -3.13 19.57
N ASP A 30 18.46 -2.06 18.96
CA ASP A 30 19.62 -1.32 19.48
C ASP A 30 19.33 -0.62 20.82
N TYR A 31 18.05 -0.41 21.15
CA TYR A 31 17.60 0.36 22.31
C TYR A 31 16.74 -0.45 23.30
N ASP A 32 16.69 -1.77 23.15
CA ASP A 32 15.89 -2.63 24.03
C ASP A 32 16.37 -2.53 25.49
N GLY A 33 15.42 -2.39 26.41
CA GLY A 33 15.69 -2.20 27.84
C GLY A 33 16.41 -0.91 28.23
N MET A 34 16.75 -0.01 27.30
CA MET A 34 17.43 1.25 27.62
C MET A 34 16.44 2.34 28.10
N PRO A 35 16.78 3.11 29.15
CA PRO A 35 15.99 4.28 29.54
C PRO A 35 15.97 5.34 28.43
N ARG A 36 14.81 5.97 28.21
CA ARG A 36 14.58 6.98 27.15
C ARG A 36 15.66 8.07 27.06
N GLU A 37 16.10 8.60 28.20
CA GLU A 37 17.13 9.65 28.23
C GLU A 37 18.45 9.18 27.63
N LYS A 38 18.88 7.94 27.93
CA LYS A 38 20.12 7.37 27.39
C LYS A 38 20.00 7.07 25.90
N VAL A 39 18.83 6.63 25.44
CA VAL A 39 18.57 6.41 24.01
C VAL A 39 18.71 7.72 23.24
N ARG A 40 18.13 8.81 23.76
CA ARG A 40 18.23 10.13 23.15
C ARG A 40 19.67 10.62 23.05
N GLU A 41 20.44 10.47 24.13
CA GLU A 41 21.85 10.86 24.14
C GLU A 41 22.69 10.05 23.14
N ASP A 42 22.52 8.73 23.11
CA ASP A 42 23.22 7.87 22.15
C ASP A 42 22.83 8.21 20.71
N PHE A 43 21.54 8.40 20.44
CA PHE A 43 21.03 8.74 19.11
C PHE A 43 21.61 10.05 18.58
N LEU A 44 21.62 11.10 19.42
CA LEU A 44 22.20 12.39 19.05
C LEU A 44 23.72 12.29 18.85
N ARG A 45 24.42 11.48 19.66
CA ARG A 45 25.86 11.23 19.51
C ARG A 45 26.16 10.52 18.19
N ARG A 46 25.37 9.52 17.80
CA ARG A 46 25.51 8.83 16.51
C ARG A 46 25.28 9.80 15.35
N ILE A 47 24.25 10.65 15.42
CA ILE A 47 24.03 11.68 14.38
C ILE A 47 25.26 12.57 14.22
N GLN A 48 25.79 13.12 15.30
CA GLN A 48 26.98 13.99 15.26
C GLN A 48 28.20 13.26 14.67
N HIS A 49 28.38 11.98 15.03
CA HIS A 49 29.45 11.15 14.48
C HIS A 49 29.34 11.03 12.95
N TYR A 50 28.15 10.72 12.42
CA TYR A 50 27.94 10.64 10.97
C TYR A 50 28.04 12.00 10.29
N GLU A 51 27.54 13.08 10.91
CA GLU A 51 27.63 14.45 10.38
C GLU A 51 29.07 14.86 10.10
N SER A 52 30.02 14.50 10.97
CA SER A 52 31.44 14.85 10.81
C SER A 52 32.10 14.25 9.55
N HIS A 53 31.56 13.16 9.00
CA HIS A 53 32.10 12.48 7.82
C HIS A 53 31.16 12.56 6.61
N TYR A 54 29.94 13.04 6.79
CA TYR A 54 28.90 13.00 5.78
C TYR A 54 29.19 14.00 4.64
N LYS A 55 29.33 13.48 3.42
CA LYS A 55 29.40 14.28 2.19
C LYS A 55 28.12 14.07 1.38
N THR A 56 27.46 15.17 1.04
CA THR A 56 26.26 15.09 0.19
C THR A 56 26.63 14.69 -1.22
N ILE A 57 25.76 13.91 -1.88
CA ILE A 57 25.88 13.68 -3.32
C ILE A 57 25.69 14.99 -4.08
N ASP A 58 26.64 15.30 -4.96
CA ASP A 58 26.67 16.46 -5.87
C ASP A 58 27.27 16.11 -7.25
N ASP A 59 27.74 14.88 -7.44
CA ASP A 59 28.35 14.42 -8.68
C ASP A 59 27.31 14.32 -9.81
N LYS A 60 27.45 15.22 -10.79
CA LYS A 60 26.58 15.31 -11.97
C LYS A 60 26.67 14.08 -12.88
N GLN A 61 27.68 13.23 -12.75
CA GLN A 61 27.82 12.00 -13.55
C GLN A 61 26.99 10.83 -13.02
N LEU A 62 26.60 10.86 -11.73
CA LEU A 62 25.86 9.78 -11.09
C LEU A 62 24.34 9.88 -11.32
N SER A 63 23.66 8.75 -11.42
CA SER A 63 22.20 8.70 -11.42
C SER A 63 21.67 8.67 -9.99
N TYR A 64 20.93 9.70 -9.58
CA TYR A 64 20.38 9.76 -8.22
C TYR A 64 19.07 10.57 -8.14
N CYS A 65 18.32 10.31 -7.06
CA CYS A 65 17.19 11.11 -6.63
C CYS A 65 17.41 11.54 -5.17
N LYS A 66 17.43 12.86 -4.93
CA LYS A 66 17.72 13.45 -3.62
C LYS A 66 16.45 14.14 -3.11
N PHE A 67 15.96 13.67 -1.97
CA PHE A 67 14.82 14.24 -1.27
C PHE A 67 15.31 15.15 -0.14
N VAL A 68 14.85 16.39 -0.12
CA VAL A 68 15.14 17.39 0.89
C VAL A 68 13.83 17.78 1.57
N ASN A 69 13.87 17.94 2.90
CA ASN A 69 12.74 18.26 3.75
C ASN A 69 11.52 17.37 3.49
N VAL A 70 11.73 16.04 3.54
CA VAL A 70 10.67 15.04 3.37
C VAL A 70 9.95 15.15 2.00
N GLY A 71 10.67 15.59 0.97
CA GLY A 71 10.14 15.68 -0.39
C GLY A 71 9.59 17.06 -0.78
N TYR A 72 9.72 18.07 0.08
CA TYR A 72 9.46 19.48 -0.30
C TYR A 72 10.29 19.91 -1.51
N GLU A 73 11.55 19.49 -1.55
CA GLU A 73 12.41 19.65 -2.70
C GLU A 73 12.97 18.29 -3.12
N VAL A 74 12.89 18.01 -4.42
CA VAL A 74 13.41 16.77 -5.01
C VAL A 74 14.35 17.13 -6.16
N THR A 75 15.61 16.72 -6.05
CA THR A 75 16.59 16.82 -7.13
C THR A 75 16.70 15.48 -7.85
N ILE A 76 16.47 15.46 -9.15
CA ILE A 76 16.65 14.28 -10.00
C ILE A 76 17.85 14.52 -10.91
N ASN A 77 18.83 13.61 -10.89
CA ASN A 77 19.99 13.66 -11.76
C ASN A 77 20.13 12.36 -12.56
N ARG A 78 20.30 12.49 -13.89
CA ARG A 78 20.62 11.40 -14.84
C ARG A 78 19.77 10.13 -14.71
N ILE A 79 18.47 10.29 -14.52
CA ILE A 79 17.50 9.19 -14.63
C ILE A 79 17.09 9.06 -16.09
N ASN A 80 17.63 8.04 -16.78
CA ASN A 80 17.52 7.88 -18.23
C ASN A 80 16.86 6.56 -18.68
N ASN A 81 16.43 5.72 -17.75
CA ASN A 81 15.76 4.46 -18.07
C ASN A 81 14.39 4.37 -17.39
N TYR A 82 13.55 3.50 -17.93
CA TYR A 82 12.17 3.33 -17.47
C TYR A 82 12.08 2.96 -15.99
N LEU A 83 12.88 2.01 -15.52
CA LEU A 83 12.79 1.53 -14.13
C LEU A 83 13.13 2.65 -13.14
N SER A 84 14.24 3.34 -13.35
CA SER A 84 14.66 4.45 -12.49
C SER A 84 13.67 5.63 -12.51
N SER A 85 13.01 5.90 -13.64
CA SER A 85 11.96 6.91 -13.70
C SER A 85 10.70 6.51 -12.93
N ARG A 86 10.29 5.23 -12.99
CA ARG A 86 9.20 4.70 -12.16
C ARG A 86 9.51 4.75 -10.67
N VAL A 87 10.74 4.41 -10.27
CA VAL A 87 11.19 4.50 -8.87
C VAL A 87 11.16 5.96 -8.39
N ALA A 88 11.70 6.90 -9.17
CA ALA A 88 11.68 8.32 -8.80
C ALA A 88 10.25 8.85 -8.71
N PHE A 89 9.40 8.52 -9.69
CA PHE A 89 7.99 8.87 -9.67
C PHE A 89 7.29 8.32 -8.42
N TYR A 90 7.49 7.05 -8.08
CA TYR A 90 6.90 6.46 -6.88
C TYR A 90 7.32 7.21 -5.60
N LEU A 91 8.62 7.42 -5.42
CA LEU A 91 9.16 8.10 -4.24
C LEU A 91 8.66 9.54 -4.10
N MET A 92 8.44 10.26 -5.21
CA MET A 92 7.84 11.61 -5.21
C MET A 92 6.37 11.64 -4.77
N ASN A 93 5.68 10.51 -4.86
CA ASN A 93 4.27 10.40 -4.50
C ASN A 93 4.05 9.80 -3.11
N LEU A 94 5.11 9.41 -2.40
CA LEU A 94 5.00 8.85 -1.06
C LEU A 94 4.61 9.92 -0.04
N TYR A 95 3.51 9.67 0.65
CA TYR A 95 3.08 10.48 1.78
C TYR A 95 3.50 9.82 3.10
N VAL A 96 4.26 10.54 3.94
CA VAL A 96 4.86 9.98 5.16
C VAL A 96 3.99 10.12 6.40
N THR A 97 2.87 10.84 6.33
CA THR A 97 1.99 10.98 7.48
C THR A 97 1.20 9.69 7.70
N PRO A 98 0.98 9.26 8.96
CA PRO A 98 0.11 8.14 9.25
C PRO A 98 -1.27 8.36 8.61
N ARG A 99 -1.77 7.33 7.92
CA ARG A 99 -3.10 7.35 7.30
C ARG A 99 -3.77 6.00 7.46
N LEU A 100 -5.10 6.00 7.45
CA LEU A 100 -5.89 4.80 7.59
C LEU A 100 -6.47 4.41 6.23
N ILE A 101 -6.11 3.21 5.76
CA ILE A 101 -6.66 2.60 4.56
C ILE A 101 -7.49 1.40 4.98
N PHE A 102 -8.81 1.47 4.77
CA PHE A 102 -9.74 0.41 5.13
C PHE A 102 -10.15 -0.41 3.91
N PHE A 103 -10.19 -1.73 4.08
CA PHE A 103 -10.73 -2.67 3.09
C PHE A 103 -11.91 -3.43 3.70
N THR A 104 -13.07 -3.42 3.04
CA THR A 104 -14.24 -4.20 3.48
C THR A 104 -14.78 -5.15 2.41
N ARG A 105 -15.18 -6.35 2.85
CA ARG A 105 -15.76 -7.42 2.02
C ARG A 105 -17.27 -7.59 2.23
N ARG A 106 -17.79 -7.26 3.42
CA ARG A 106 -19.21 -7.38 3.80
C ARG A 106 -19.80 -5.99 4.03
N GLY A 107 -19.69 -5.15 3.01
CA GLY A 107 -19.76 -3.74 3.28
C GLY A 107 -21.14 -3.17 3.58
N LEU A 108 -22.26 -3.91 3.59
CA LEU A 108 -23.53 -3.34 4.12
C LEU A 108 -23.57 -3.40 5.66
N GLU A 109 -23.25 -4.56 6.23
CA GLU A 109 -23.10 -4.75 7.68
C GLU A 109 -21.95 -3.88 8.21
N TYR A 110 -20.82 -3.89 7.49
CA TYR A 110 -19.70 -3.02 7.82
C TYR A 110 -20.06 -1.55 7.61
N ALA A 111 -20.65 -1.10 6.48
CA ALA A 111 -20.97 0.32 6.28
C ALA A 111 -21.93 0.89 7.32
N LYS A 112 -22.79 0.08 7.94
CA LYS A 112 -23.61 0.53 9.08
C LYS A 112 -22.79 0.74 10.36
N ALA A 113 -21.84 -0.15 10.63
CA ALA A 113 -20.92 -0.04 11.77
C ALA A 113 -19.74 0.90 11.51
N LEU A 114 -19.45 1.21 10.24
CA LEU A 114 -18.24 1.87 9.80
C LEU A 114 -18.18 3.33 10.24
N PRO A 115 -19.27 4.13 10.21
CA PRO A 115 -19.25 5.48 10.76
C PRO A 115 -18.85 5.50 12.24
N ALA A 116 -19.33 4.53 13.03
CA ALA A 116 -18.95 4.41 14.44
C ALA A 116 -17.50 3.94 14.61
N LEU A 117 -17.02 3.03 13.75
CA LEU A 117 -15.64 2.55 13.77
C LEU A 117 -14.66 3.64 13.31
N ILE A 118 -15.03 4.41 12.29
CA ILE A 118 -14.31 5.59 11.79
C ILE A 118 -14.29 6.64 12.89
N ALA A 119 -15.43 7.02 13.48
CA ALA A 119 -15.48 8.03 14.57
C ALA A 119 -14.61 7.66 15.78
N ASN A 120 -14.44 6.36 16.06
CA ASN A 120 -13.57 5.89 17.15
C ASN A 120 -12.08 5.80 16.77
N SER A 121 -11.73 5.76 15.47
CA SER A 121 -10.35 5.57 14.99
C SER A 121 -9.75 6.78 14.27
N ILE A 122 -10.60 7.66 13.77
CA ILE A 122 -10.28 8.88 13.05
C ILE A 122 -11.22 9.94 13.64
N SER A 123 -10.66 11.07 14.09
CA SER A 123 -11.45 12.24 14.51
C SER A 123 -12.21 12.84 13.29
N ASP A 124 -12.52 14.14 13.30
CA ASP A 124 -13.14 14.88 12.17
C ASP A 124 -12.24 14.99 10.91
N ALA A 125 -11.26 14.09 10.75
CA ALA A 125 -10.36 14.09 9.60
C ALA A 125 -11.12 13.72 8.31
N PRO A 126 -10.77 14.34 7.18
CA PRO A 126 -11.40 14.04 5.90
C PRO A 126 -11.15 12.57 5.53
N LEU A 127 -12.20 11.93 4.99
CA LEU A 127 -12.19 10.56 4.49
C LEU A 127 -12.83 10.55 3.11
N THR A 128 -12.21 9.84 2.15
CA THR A 128 -12.80 9.60 0.83
C THR A 128 -13.13 8.12 0.65
N VAL A 129 -14.27 7.82 0.03
CA VAL A 129 -14.72 6.45 -0.24
C VAL A 129 -14.50 6.10 -1.70
N TRP A 130 -13.76 5.03 -1.96
CA TRP A 130 -13.49 4.52 -3.30
C TRP A 130 -14.31 3.27 -3.57
N THR A 131 -14.93 3.23 -4.74
CA THR A 131 -15.76 2.10 -5.18
C THR A 131 -15.35 1.62 -6.57
N SER A 132 -15.67 0.37 -6.87
CA SER A 132 -15.69 -0.11 -8.27
C SER A 132 -16.89 0.46 -9.04
N THR A 133 -16.98 0.22 -10.34
CA THR A 133 -18.14 0.58 -11.17
C THR A 133 -19.35 -0.34 -10.96
N LEU A 134 -19.18 -1.46 -10.26
CA LEU A 134 -20.24 -2.45 -10.08
C LEU A 134 -21.30 -1.94 -9.10
N LYS A 135 -22.58 -2.06 -9.49
CA LYS A 135 -23.75 -1.57 -8.72
C LYS A 135 -23.68 -1.88 -7.22
N ARG A 136 -23.23 -3.10 -6.86
CA ARG A 136 -23.09 -3.55 -5.47
C ARG A 136 -22.16 -2.69 -4.61
N THR A 137 -21.05 -2.17 -5.17
CA THR A 137 -20.11 -1.32 -4.41
C THR A 137 -20.62 0.10 -4.30
N ILE A 138 -21.27 0.60 -5.36
CA ILE A 138 -21.87 1.93 -5.40
C ILE A 138 -23.03 2.04 -4.40
N GLN A 139 -23.97 1.09 -4.45
CA GLN A 139 -25.12 1.06 -3.53
C GLN A 139 -24.67 0.96 -2.07
N MET A 140 -23.63 0.18 -1.81
CA MET A 140 -23.06 0.00 -0.47
C MET A 140 -22.39 1.26 0.08
N ALA A 141 -21.73 2.04 -0.77
CA ALA A 141 -21.14 3.32 -0.38
C ALA A 141 -22.16 4.46 -0.32
N GLY A 142 -23.38 4.26 -0.85
CA GLY A 142 -24.41 5.29 -0.99
C GLY A 142 -24.75 5.98 0.32
N ASP A 143 -24.96 5.20 1.38
CA ASP A 143 -25.40 5.69 2.69
C ASP A 143 -24.28 6.34 3.53
N LEU A 144 -23.02 6.27 3.09
CA LEU A 144 -21.90 6.84 3.83
C LEU A 144 -21.84 8.37 3.65
N PRO A 145 -21.60 9.18 4.70
CA PRO A 145 -21.63 10.65 4.61
C PRO A 145 -20.33 11.27 4.05
N TYR A 146 -19.60 10.55 3.20
CA TYR A 146 -18.27 10.96 2.69
C TYR A 146 -18.28 11.15 1.16
N PRO A 147 -17.35 11.92 0.57
CA PRO A 147 -17.18 11.98 -0.87
C PRO A 147 -16.89 10.59 -1.47
N LYS A 148 -17.49 10.29 -2.63
CA LYS A 148 -17.29 9.00 -3.34
C LYS A 148 -16.56 9.21 -4.66
N LEU A 149 -15.53 8.41 -4.89
CA LEU A 149 -14.84 8.29 -6.17
C LEU A 149 -15.03 6.87 -6.73
N THR A 150 -15.34 6.78 -8.02
CA THR A 150 -15.58 5.49 -8.69
C THR A 150 -14.43 5.18 -9.62
N TRP A 151 -13.84 3.99 -9.46
CA TRP A 151 -12.65 3.55 -10.18
C TRP A 151 -12.92 2.23 -10.91
N LYS A 152 -12.90 2.25 -12.25
CA LYS A 152 -12.99 1.02 -13.06
C LYS A 152 -11.84 0.05 -12.77
N SER A 153 -10.67 0.56 -12.41
CA SER A 153 -9.52 -0.22 -11.94
C SER A 153 -9.77 -0.97 -10.62
N LEU A 154 -10.88 -0.73 -9.91
CA LEU A 154 -11.30 -1.49 -8.73
C LEU A 154 -12.34 -2.58 -9.02
N ASP A 155 -12.80 -2.72 -10.27
CA ASP A 155 -13.73 -3.79 -10.67
C ASP A 155 -13.18 -5.17 -10.33
N LYS A 156 -14.05 -6.18 -10.27
CA LYS A 156 -13.60 -7.57 -10.06
C LYS A 156 -12.83 -8.02 -11.31
N LEU A 157 -11.89 -8.96 -11.13
CA LEU A 157 -11.29 -9.69 -12.24
C LEU A 157 -12.36 -10.13 -13.24
N ASP A 158 -12.16 -9.75 -14.51
CA ASP A 158 -13.02 -10.12 -15.62
C ASP A 158 -12.77 -11.59 -16.01
N ALA A 159 -13.79 -12.43 -15.84
CA ALA A 159 -13.71 -13.85 -16.17
C ALA A 159 -14.04 -14.13 -17.66
N GLY A 160 -14.33 -13.10 -18.47
CA GLY A 160 -14.63 -13.23 -19.88
C GLY A 160 -15.77 -14.21 -20.14
N VAL A 161 -15.53 -15.20 -20.99
CA VAL A 161 -16.52 -16.25 -21.32
C VAL A 161 -16.96 -17.09 -20.10
N CYS A 162 -16.19 -17.06 -19.01
CA CYS A 162 -16.52 -17.76 -17.76
C CYS A 162 -17.27 -16.88 -16.76
N ASP A 163 -17.66 -15.65 -17.11
CA ASP A 163 -18.42 -14.80 -16.19
C ASP A 163 -19.80 -15.39 -15.88
N GLY A 164 -20.21 -15.29 -14.62
CA GLY A 164 -21.45 -15.91 -14.12
C GLY A 164 -21.39 -17.42 -13.89
N MET A 165 -20.36 -18.14 -14.36
CA MET A 165 -20.23 -19.59 -14.17
C MET A 165 -19.68 -19.96 -12.78
N THR A 166 -20.08 -21.12 -12.29
CA THR A 166 -19.48 -21.81 -11.15
C THR A 166 -18.19 -22.52 -11.55
N TYR A 167 -17.37 -22.90 -10.57
CA TYR A 167 -16.13 -23.63 -10.85
C TYR A 167 -16.41 -25.02 -11.42
N GLU A 168 -17.51 -25.64 -10.99
CA GLU A 168 -17.98 -26.93 -11.47
C GLU A 168 -18.36 -26.85 -12.95
N GLU A 169 -19.15 -25.84 -13.34
CA GLU A 169 -19.52 -25.59 -14.75
C GLU A 169 -18.28 -25.28 -15.62
N ILE A 170 -17.33 -24.49 -15.11
CA ILE A 170 -16.08 -24.21 -15.84
C ILE A 170 -15.28 -25.51 -16.07
N LYS A 171 -15.22 -26.38 -15.06
CA LYS A 171 -14.50 -27.65 -15.19
C LYS A 171 -15.14 -28.60 -16.20
N GLU A 172 -16.47 -28.58 -16.30
CA GLU A 172 -17.23 -29.41 -17.23
C GLU A 172 -17.17 -28.87 -18.66
N HIS A 173 -17.41 -27.57 -18.85
CA HIS A 173 -17.47 -26.95 -20.19
C HIS A 173 -16.09 -26.57 -20.75
N TYR A 174 -15.12 -26.26 -19.89
CA TYR A 174 -13.78 -25.81 -20.27
C TYR A 174 -12.68 -26.54 -19.45
N PRO A 175 -12.54 -27.87 -19.58
CA PRO A 175 -11.62 -28.66 -18.76
C PRO A 175 -10.15 -28.28 -18.95
N GLU A 176 -9.75 -27.90 -20.16
CA GLU A 176 -8.38 -27.43 -20.45
C GLU A 176 -8.09 -26.08 -19.78
N ASP A 177 -9.00 -25.12 -19.89
CA ASP A 177 -8.89 -23.81 -19.25
C ASP A 177 -8.85 -23.96 -17.71
N TYR A 178 -9.64 -24.89 -17.15
CA TYR A 178 -9.58 -25.23 -15.73
C TYR A 178 -8.21 -25.76 -15.31
N ALA A 179 -7.62 -26.67 -16.10
CA ALA A 179 -6.31 -27.25 -15.82
C ALA A 179 -5.19 -26.21 -15.93
N GLN A 180 -5.18 -25.41 -16.99
CA GLN A 180 -4.19 -24.34 -17.19
C GLN A 180 -4.25 -23.30 -16.07
N ARG A 181 -5.44 -22.95 -15.61
CA ARG A 181 -5.62 -22.04 -14.48
C ARG A 181 -5.15 -22.63 -13.15
N ASP A 182 -5.28 -23.94 -12.95
CA ASP A 182 -4.78 -24.59 -11.72
C ASP A 182 -3.25 -24.68 -11.71
N ASP A 183 -2.63 -24.85 -12.89
CA ASP A 183 -1.18 -24.88 -13.09
C ASP A 183 -0.53 -23.51 -12.86
N ASP A 184 -1.00 -22.47 -13.57
CA ASP A 184 -0.50 -21.09 -13.39
C ASP A 184 -1.65 -20.10 -13.25
N LYS A 185 -2.23 -20.06 -12.06
CA LYS A 185 -3.34 -19.14 -11.74
C LYS A 185 -2.96 -17.66 -11.93
N PHE A 186 -1.71 -17.28 -11.73
CA PHE A 186 -1.31 -15.86 -11.77
C PHE A 186 -1.27 -15.33 -13.21
N ASN A 187 -0.68 -16.10 -14.13
CA ASN A 187 -0.53 -15.70 -15.52
C ASN A 187 -1.65 -16.22 -16.44
N TYR A 188 -2.42 -17.23 -16.04
CA TYR A 188 -3.59 -17.67 -16.81
C TYR A 188 -4.56 -16.52 -17.05
N ARG A 189 -4.89 -16.29 -18.32
CA ARG A 189 -5.81 -15.25 -18.77
C ARG A 189 -7.10 -15.89 -19.25
N TYR A 190 -8.24 -15.50 -18.66
CA TYR A 190 -9.53 -15.93 -19.17
C TYR A 190 -9.73 -15.47 -20.62
N ARG A 191 -10.37 -16.32 -21.45
CA ARG A 191 -10.72 -15.96 -22.82
C ARG A 191 -11.69 -14.78 -22.80
N GLY A 192 -11.31 -13.68 -23.45
CA GLY A 192 -12.07 -12.43 -23.42
C GLY A 192 -12.07 -11.71 -22.07
N GLY A 193 -11.19 -12.10 -21.13
CA GLY A 193 -11.10 -11.52 -19.79
C GLY A 193 -9.67 -11.20 -19.37
N GLU A 194 -9.42 -11.29 -18.07
CA GLU A 194 -8.17 -10.88 -17.41
C GLU A 194 -7.43 -12.07 -16.77
N SER A 195 -6.13 -11.90 -16.58
CA SER A 195 -5.31 -12.66 -15.62
C SER A 195 -5.10 -11.85 -14.34
N TYR A 196 -4.58 -12.47 -13.28
CA TYR A 196 -4.18 -11.71 -12.09
C TYR A 196 -3.05 -10.73 -12.39
N ARG A 197 -2.16 -11.05 -13.34
CA ARG A 197 -1.15 -10.12 -13.84
C ARG A 197 -1.78 -8.84 -14.43
N ASP A 198 -2.85 -8.97 -15.22
CA ASP A 198 -3.56 -7.81 -15.78
C ASP A 198 -4.21 -6.96 -14.68
N VAL A 199 -4.78 -7.63 -13.66
CA VAL A 199 -5.34 -6.94 -12.49
C VAL A 199 -4.26 -6.15 -11.75
N VAL A 200 -3.05 -6.70 -11.57
CA VAL A 200 -1.92 -5.97 -10.96
C VAL A 200 -1.57 -4.74 -11.78
N VAL A 201 -1.48 -4.88 -13.11
CA VAL A 201 -1.17 -3.75 -14.00
C VAL A 201 -2.26 -2.67 -13.94
N ARG A 202 -3.55 -3.03 -13.95
CA ARG A 202 -4.63 -2.02 -13.89
C ARG A 202 -4.78 -1.37 -12.53
N LEU A 203 -4.32 -2.02 -11.46
CA LEU A 203 -4.30 -1.46 -10.11
C LEU A 203 -3.12 -0.53 -9.86
N GLU A 204 -2.11 -0.50 -10.74
CA GLU A 204 -0.94 0.35 -10.57
C GLU A 204 -1.28 1.84 -10.39
N PRO A 205 -2.18 2.47 -11.19
CA PRO A 205 -2.60 3.85 -10.96
C PRO A 205 -3.37 4.04 -9.65
N VAL A 206 -4.12 3.02 -9.21
CA VAL A 206 -4.86 3.06 -7.94
C VAL A 206 -3.87 3.08 -6.78
N ILE A 207 -2.84 2.24 -6.81
CA ILE A 207 -1.79 2.21 -5.79
C ILE A 207 -1.06 3.56 -5.72
N MET A 208 -0.74 4.17 -6.87
CA MET A 208 -0.14 5.51 -6.89
C MET A 208 -1.03 6.54 -6.22
N GLU A 209 -2.33 6.52 -6.49
CA GLU A 209 -3.26 7.47 -5.88
C GLU A 209 -3.46 7.19 -4.38
N LEU A 210 -3.44 5.92 -3.94
CA LEU A 210 -3.48 5.54 -2.52
C LEU A 210 -2.29 6.08 -1.73
N GLU A 211 -1.14 6.26 -2.39
CA GLU A 211 0.04 6.89 -1.78
C GLU A 211 -0.09 8.41 -1.66
N ARG A 212 -0.89 9.06 -2.52
CA ARG A 212 -1.07 10.52 -2.56
C ARG A 212 -2.16 11.07 -1.65
N GLN A 213 -3.11 10.23 -1.26
CA GLN A 213 -4.32 10.65 -0.55
C GLN A 213 -4.21 10.34 0.96
N GLU A 214 -5.01 11.04 1.78
CA GLU A 214 -5.03 10.87 3.24
C GLU A 214 -5.84 9.62 3.65
N ASN A 215 -6.96 9.78 4.35
CA ASN A 215 -7.76 8.64 4.79
C ASN A 215 -8.65 8.17 3.65
N ILE A 216 -8.62 6.86 3.39
CA ILE A 216 -9.34 6.25 2.27
C ILE A 216 -10.06 4.99 2.76
N LEU A 217 -11.33 4.87 2.40
CA LEU A 217 -12.08 3.62 2.50
C LEU A 217 -12.24 3.02 1.11
N ILE A 218 -11.75 1.81 0.88
CA ILE A 218 -11.96 1.09 -0.38
C ILE A 218 -13.03 0.01 -0.19
N VAL A 219 -14.11 0.15 -0.95
CA VAL A 219 -15.22 -0.81 -1.02
C VAL A 219 -14.98 -1.78 -2.18
N CYS A 220 -14.43 -2.95 -1.85
CA CYS A 220 -13.97 -3.96 -2.81
C CYS A 220 -14.93 -5.14 -2.96
N HIS A 221 -14.48 -6.17 -3.67
CA HIS A 221 -15.26 -7.36 -4.01
C HIS A 221 -14.88 -8.59 -3.18
N GLN A 222 -15.85 -9.49 -3.00
CA GLN A 222 -15.59 -10.82 -2.47
C GLN A 222 -14.90 -11.69 -3.52
N VAL A 223 -13.68 -12.16 -3.22
CA VAL A 223 -13.09 -13.30 -3.94
C VAL A 223 -13.61 -14.57 -3.26
N LYS A 224 -14.62 -15.22 -3.87
CA LYS A 224 -15.05 -16.56 -3.43
C LYS A 224 -14.04 -17.57 -3.96
N GLU A 225 -12.96 -17.77 -3.23
CA GLU A 225 -12.08 -18.91 -3.44
C GLU A 225 -12.53 -20.05 -2.53
N LYS A 226 -13.51 -20.83 -2.98
CA LYS A 226 -13.87 -22.08 -2.31
C LYS A 226 -12.98 -23.21 -2.84
N ARG A 227 -11.71 -23.23 -2.44
CA ARG A 227 -10.91 -24.46 -2.55
C ARG A 227 -11.33 -25.34 -1.37
N LYS A 228 -12.09 -26.42 -1.62
CA LYS A 228 -12.23 -27.53 -0.67
C LYS A 228 -10.78 -27.94 -0.35
N ARG A 229 -10.29 -27.68 0.87
CA ARG A 229 -8.99 -28.20 1.30
C ARG A 229 -9.03 -29.71 1.06
N ARG A 230 -8.23 -30.22 0.12
CA ARG A 230 -7.95 -31.66 0.07
C ARG A 230 -7.35 -32.00 1.42
N SER A 231 -8.08 -32.77 2.23
CA SER A 231 -7.59 -33.34 3.48
C SER A 231 -6.47 -34.33 3.13
N THR A 232 -5.22 -33.86 3.11
CA THR A 232 -4.06 -34.74 3.19
C THR A 232 -3.95 -35.19 4.64
N LEU A 233 -4.78 -36.16 5.03
CA LEU A 233 -4.45 -37.06 6.13
C LEU A 233 -3.45 -38.06 5.54
N ARG A 234 -2.18 -37.94 5.93
CA ARG A 234 -1.21 -39.02 5.76
C ARG A 234 -1.66 -40.17 6.69
N PRO A 235 -1.59 -41.44 6.28
CA PRO A 235 -1.75 -42.53 7.22
C PRO A 235 -0.57 -42.48 8.21
N GLU A 236 -0.88 -42.46 9.50
CA GLU A 236 0.12 -42.67 10.54
C GLU A 236 0.62 -44.13 10.44
N THR A 237 1.85 -44.29 9.98
CA THR A 237 2.67 -45.46 10.29
C THR A 237 3.11 -45.35 11.74
N VAL A 238 2.59 -46.20 12.62
CA VAL A 238 3.35 -47.13 13.50
C VAL A 238 2.48 -48.36 13.73
#